data_AF-A0A7V9GVD1-F1
#
_entry.id   AF-A0A7V9GVD1-F1
#
_cell.length_a   1.000
_cell.length_b   1.000
_cell.length_c   1.000
_cell.angle_alpha   90.00
_cell.angle_beta   90.00
_cell.angle_gamma   90.00
#
_symmetry.space_group_name_H-M   'P 1'
#
loop_
_entity.id
_entity.type
_entity.pdbx_description
1 polymer ?
#
loop_
_entity_poly.entity_id
_entity_poly.type
_entity_poly.pdbx_seq_one_letter_code
_entity_poly.pdbx_strand_id
1 'polypeptide(L)'
;ANGASFAAVDEVRNREEDTNKILEVTGVVKGVAAGLAILLTLASIALIANTIRLSIFARRREVEVMKLVGATNWFIRWPFVIEGVIVGFMGGLAAILLLAILKGTVVDPLSEQLALLQAPNTIDFGLLVAVLLFACVAVSAMGSGITLRRFLRV
;
A
#
# COMPACT_ATOMS: atom_id res chain seq x y z
N ALA A 1 -31.92 -3.12 49.35
CA ALA A 1 -30.55 -3.02 48.78
C ALA A 1 -30.50 -3.42 47.29
N ASN A 2 -31.54 -3.16 46.47
CA ASN A 2 -31.65 -3.75 45.12
C ASN A 2 -31.48 -2.75 43.95
N GLY A 3 -31.09 -1.49 44.21
CA GLY A 3 -30.95 -0.46 43.17
C GLY A 3 -29.61 -0.46 42.42
N ALA A 4 -28.57 -1.08 42.97
CA ALA A 4 -27.22 -1.03 42.39
C ALA A 4 -27.00 -2.01 41.21
N SER A 5 -27.77 -3.10 41.12
CA SER A 5 -27.59 -4.11 40.06
C SER A 5 -28.15 -3.66 38.70
N PHE A 6 -29.22 -2.86 38.67
CA PHE A 6 -29.81 -2.36 37.43
C PHE A 6 -28.98 -1.24 36.78
N ALA A 7 -28.35 -0.38 37.57
CA ALA A 7 -27.48 0.69 37.06
C ALA A 7 -26.20 0.13 36.41
N ALA A 8 -25.60 -0.92 37.00
CA ALA A 8 -24.43 -1.58 36.42
C ALA A 8 -24.77 -2.34 35.11
N VAL A 9 -25.97 -2.92 35.01
CA VAL A 9 -26.41 -3.62 33.79
C VAL A 9 -26.76 -2.63 32.67
N ASP A 10 -27.34 -1.47 32.97
CA ASP A 10 -27.54 -0.41 31.97
C ASP A 10 -26.21 0.24 31.53
N GLU A 11 -25.24 0.40 32.43
CA GLU A 11 -23.91 0.95 32.09
C GLU A 11 -23.06 -0.03 31.25
N VAL A 12 -23.21 -1.34 31.47
CA VAL A 12 -22.58 -2.38 30.63
C VAL A 12 -23.26 -2.48 29.26
N ARG A 13 -24.59 -2.37 29.18
CA ARG A 13 -25.33 -2.35 27.91
C ARG A 13 -25.03 -1.10 27.08
N ASN A 14 -24.83 0.06 27.74
CA ASN A 14 -24.45 1.31 27.07
C ASN A 14 -23.04 1.22 26.44
N ARG A 15 -22.10 0.53 27.10
CA ARG A 15 -20.77 0.29 26.52
C ARG A 15 -20.81 -0.62 25.28
N GLU A 16 -21.73 -1.57 25.20
CA GLU A 16 -21.89 -2.39 23.98
C GLU A 16 -22.45 -1.58 22.81
N GLU A 17 -23.38 -0.65 23.05
CA GLU A 17 -23.97 0.19 22.01
C GLU A 17 -22.99 1.27 21.50
N ASP A 18 -22.23 1.89 22.39
CA ASP A 18 -21.17 2.85 22.01
C ASP A 18 -19.99 2.17 21.31
N THR A 19 -19.60 0.97 21.76
CA THR A 19 -18.54 0.19 21.12
C THR A 19 -18.96 -0.26 19.72
N ASN A 20 -20.21 -0.70 19.53
CA ASN A 20 -20.72 -1.10 18.22
C ASN A 20 -20.78 0.08 17.24
N LYS A 21 -21.17 1.29 17.68
CA LYS A 21 -21.14 2.49 16.83
C LYS A 21 -19.71 2.86 16.41
N ILE A 22 -18.74 2.78 17.32
CA ILE A 22 -17.32 3.05 16.99
C ILE A 22 -16.76 2.00 16.03
N LEU A 23 -17.10 0.72 16.23
CA LEU A 23 -16.69 -0.37 15.34
C LEU A 23 -17.32 -0.25 13.95
N GLU A 24 -18.58 0.15 13.85
CA GLU A 24 -19.29 0.39 12.58
C GLU A 24 -18.67 1.55 11.80
N VAL A 25 -18.43 2.70 12.45
CA VAL A 25 -17.76 3.85 11.83
C VAL A 25 -16.34 3.49 11.39
N THR A 26 -15.59 2.76 12.23
CA THR A 26 -14.24 2.29 11.88
C THR A 26 -14.28 1.34 10.68
N GLY A 27 -15.30 0.48 10.59
CA GLY A 27 -15.52 -0.42 9.45
C GLY A 27 -15.74 0.35 8.14
N VAL A 28 -16.59 1.38 8.16
CA VAL A 28 -16.84 2.24 6.99
C VAL A 28 -15.56 2.97 6.57
N VAL A 29 -14.84 3.57 7.52
CA VAL A 29 -13.58 4.27 7.23
C VAL A 29 -12.54 3.33 6.63
N LYS A 30 -12.39 2.12 7.17
CA LYS A 30 -11.51 1.08 6.61
C LYS A 30 -11.93 0.67 5.20
N GLY A 31 -13.23 0.52 4.95
CA GLY A 31 -13.77 0.17 3.63
C GLY A 31 -13.47 1.24 2.57
N VAL A 32 -13.72 2.51 2.91
CA VAL A 32 -13.41 3.65 2.01
C VAL A 32 -11.89 3.76 1.77
N ALA A 33 -11.08 3.63 2.81
CA ALA A 33 -9.62 3.66 2.70
C ALA A 33 -9.09 2.51 1.81
N ALA A 34 -9.64 1.30 1.96
CA ALA A 34 -9.29 0.17 1.11
C ALA A 34 -9.68 0.41 -0.36
N GLY A 35 -10.87 0.97 -0.60
CA GLY A 35 -11.31 1.36 -1.94
C GLY A 35 -10.37 2.39 -2.60
N LEU A 36 -9.99 3.43 -1.87
CA LEU A 36 -9.01 4.42 -2.34
C LEU A 36 -7.64 3.79 -2.60
N ALA A 37 -7.16 2.90 -1.73
CA ALA A 37 -5.90 2.20 -1.92
C ALA A 37 -5.88 1.37 -3.22
N ILE A 38 -6.98 0.66 -3.52
CA ILE A 38 -7.12 -0.09 -4.77
C ILE A 38 -7.07 0.85 -5.98
N LEU A 39 -7.82 1.95 -5.93
CA LEU A 39 -7.86 2.93 -7.03
C LEU A 39 -6.48 3.56 -7.29
N LEU A 40 -5.78 3.97 -6.24
CA LEU A 40 -4.42 4.52 -6.34
C LEU A 40 -3.41 3.49 -6.85
N THR A 41 -3.58 2.22 -6.46
CA THR A 41 -2.76 1.12 -6.98
C THR A 41 -2.93 0.95 -8.49
N LEU A 42 -4.18 0.99 -8.98
CA LEU A 42 -4.45 0.93 -10.43
C LEU A 42 -3.88 2.14 -11.17
N ALA A 43 -4.01 3.35 -10.61
CA ALA A 43 -3.42 4.56 -11.17
C ALA A 43 -1.89 4.46 -11.25
N SER A 44 -1.24 3.96 -10.19
CA SER A 44 0.21 3.73 -10.15
C SER A 44 0.65 2.75 -11.24
N ILE A 45 -0.06 1.63 -11.41
CA ILE A 45 0.22 0.66 -12.49
C ILE A 45 0.10 1.32 -13.86
N ALA A 46 -0.92 2.14 -14.08
CA ALA A 46 -1.12 2.86 -15.35
C ALA A 46 0.02 3.88 -15.62
N LEU A 47 0.48 4.60 -14.60
CA LEU A 47 1.61 5.52 -14.71
C LEU A 47 2.90 4.77 -15.06
N ILE A 48 3.21 3.68 -14.33
CA ILE A 48 4.36 2.81 -14.61
C ILE A 48 4.29 2.30 -16.05
N ALA A 49 3.11 1.88 -16.51
CA ALA A 49 2.92 1.37 -17.85
C ALA A 49 3.24 2.42 -18.92
N ASN A 50 2.82 3.67 -18.69
CA ASN A 50 3.10 4.78 -19.60
C ASN A 50 4.59 5.12 -19.62
N THR A 51 5.23 5.18 -18.45
CA THR A 51 6.66 5.45 -18.32
C THR A 51 7.49 4.41 -19.07
N ILE A 52 7.17 3.13 -18.91
CA ILE A 52 7.87 2.04 -19.62
C ILE A 52 7.70 2.17 -21.13
N ARG A 53 6.50 2.51 -21.62
CA ARG A 53 6.27 2.72 -23.06
C ARG A 53 7.18 3.83 -23.62
N LEU A 54 7.28 4.94 -22.90
CA LEU A 54 8.15 6.05 -23.27
C LEU A 54 9.62 5.65 -23.25
N SER A 55 10.06 4.91 -22.21
CA SER A 55 11.43 4.40 -22.07
C SER A 55 11.81 3.45 -23.21
N ILE A 56 10.93 2.52 -23.58
CA ILE A 56 11.13 1.61 -24.71
C ILE A 56 11.26 2.39 -26.03
N PHE A 57 10.41 3.39 -26.26
CA PHE A 57 10.46 4.20 -27.48
C PHE A 57 11.77 4.97 -27.60
N ALA A 58 12.25 5.55 -26.49
CA ALA A 58 13.54 6.23 -26.43
C ALA A 58 14.72 5.30 -26.74
N ARG A 59 14.65 4.04 -26.27
CA ARG A 59 15.70 3.02 -26.43
C ARG A 59 15.48 2.08 -27.62
N ARG A 60 14.61 2.43 -28.59
CA ARG A 60 14.23 1.51 -29.67
C ARG A 60 15.42 0.95 -30.48
N ARG A 61 16.46 1.76 -30.70
CA ARG A 61 17.68 1.32 -31.41
C ARG A 61 18.49 0.30 -30.61
N GLU A 62 18.59 0.48 -29.29
CA GLU A 62 19.28 -0.48 -28.41
C GLU A 62 18.55 -1.83 -28.42
N VAL A 63 17.22 -1.80 -28.37
CA VAL A 63 16.38 -2.99 -28.44
C VAL A 63 16.54 -3.71 -29.79
N GLU A 64 16.65 -2.96 -30.89
CA GLU A 64 16.90 -3.50 -32.23
C GLU A 64 18.27 -4.20 -32.31
N VAL A 65 19.32 -3.56 -31.81
CA VAL A 65 20.66 -4.18 -31.71
C VAL A 65 20.63 -5.45 -30.86
N MET A 66 19.95 -5.44 -29.70
CA MET A 66 19.78 -6.63 -28.87
C MET A 66 19.09 -7.78 -29.60
N LYS A 67 18.08 -7.48 -30.43
CA LYS A 67 17.42 -8.50 -31.26
C LYS A 67 18.34 -9.07 -32.34
N LEU A 68 19.19 -8.25 -32.96
CA LEU A 68 20.12 -8.67 -34.01
C LEU A 68 21.20 -9.64 -33.51
N VAL A 69 21.61 -9.53 -32.24
CA VAL A 69 22.55 -10.46 -31.59
C VAL A 69 21.86 -11.69 -30.98
N GLY A 70 20.56 -11.89 -31.24
CA GLY A 70 19.81 -13.07 -30.79
C GLY A 70 19.34 -13.01 -29.32
N ALA A 71 19.25 -11.83 -28.71
CA ALA A 71 18.78 -11.72 -27.32
C ALA A 71 17.31 -12.17 -27.19
N THR A 72 17.02 -12.92 -26.13
CA THR A 72 15.66 -13.38 -25.85
C THR A 72 14.75 -12.21 -25.46
N ASN A 73 13.45 -12.33 -25.74
CA ASN A 73 12.45 -11.34 -25.33
C ASN A 73 12.45 -11.07 -23.82
N TRP A 74 12.90 -12.02 -22.99
CA TRP A 74 13.03 -11.83 -21.55
C TRP A 74 14.21 -10.91 -21.18
N PHE A 75 15.35 -11.08 -21.86
CA PHE A 75 16.54 -10.25 -21.65
C PHE A 75 16.29 -8.78 -21.99
N ILE A 76 15.56 -8.52 -23.07
CA ILE A 76 15.15 -7.16 -23.48
C ILE A 76 14.23 -6.52 -22.44
N ARG A 77 13.42 -7.31 -21.74
CA ARG A 77 12.38 -6.86 -20.81
C ARG A 77 12.90 -6.57 -19.40
N TRP A 78 13.91 -7.31 -18.96
CA TRP A 78 14.48 -7.22 -17.62
C TRP A 78 14.91 -5.81 -17.19
N PRO A 79 15.62 -4.99 -18.02
CA PRO A 79 16.01 -3.64 -17.61
C PRO A 79 14.81 -2.73 -17.29
N PHE A 80 13.70 -2.88 -18.03
CA PHE A 80 12.48 -2.08 -17.80
C PHE A 80 11.73 -2.52 -16.53
N VAL A 81 11.77 -3.81 -16.19
CA VAL A 81 11.19 -4.30 -14.92
C VAL A 81 11.99 -3.76 -13.73
N ILE A 82 13.32 -3.75 -13.83
CA ILE A 82 14.18 -3.17 -12.79
C ILE A 82 13.89 -1.67 -12.62
N GLU A 83 13.76 -0.92 -13.71
CA GLU A 83 13.41 0.51 -13.66
C GLU A 83 12.08 0.73 -12.91
N GLY A 84 11.06 -0.08 -13.21
CA GLY A 84 9.77 -0.05 -12.50
C GLY A 84 9.88 -0.40 -11.01
N VAL A 85 10.66 -1.42 -10.66
CA VAL A 85 10.89 -1.84 -9.27
C VAL A 85 11.63 -0.77 -8.48
N ILE A 86 12.66 -0.13 -9.06
CA ILE A 86 13.41 0.95 -8.41
C ILE A 86 12.49 2.13 -8.11
N VAL A 87 11.66 2.55 -9.07
CA VAL A 87 10.70 3.64 -8.87
C VAL A 87 9.70 3.28 -7.77
N GLY A 88 9.18 2.05 -7.77
CA GLY A 88 8.29 1.54 -6.73
C GLY A 88 8.92 1.51 -5.34
N PHE A 89 10.16 1.04 -5.26
CA PHE A 89 10.93 0.97 -4.02
C PHE A 89 11.20 2.36 -3.44
N MET A 90 11.65 3.30 -4.28
CA MET A 90 11.91 4.69 -3.85
C MET A 90 10.62 5.38 -3.38
N GLY A 91 9.51 5.18 -4.08
CA GLY A 91 8.20 5.68 -3.67
C GLY A 91 7.73 5.08 -2.35
N GLY A 92 7.89 3.75 -2.18
CA GLY A 92 7.58 3.05 -0.94
C GLY A 92 8.42 3.55 0.24
N LEU A 93 9.73 3.74 0.03
CA LEU A 93 10.65 4.27 1.03
C LEU A 93 10.23 5.68 1.48
N ALA A 94 9.89 6.56 0.52
CA ALA A 94 9.39 7.90 0.82
C ALA A 94 8.07 7.87 1.61
N ALA A 95 7.13 6.99 1.25
CA ALA A 95 5.87 6.82 1.96
C ALA A 95 6.08 6.31 3.40
N ILE A 96 7.02 5.38 3.60
CA ILE A 96 7.37 4.86 4.93
C ILE A 96 8.00 5.93 5.80
N LEU A 97 8.89 6.76 5.25
CA LEU A 97 9.46 7.89 5.98
C LEU A 97 8.37 8.88 6.42
N LEU A 98 7.44 9.20 5.53
CA LEU A 98 6.30 10.06 5.85
C LEU A 98 5.42 9.44 6.94
N LEU A 99 5.17 8.13 6.87
CA LEU A 99 4.41 7.39 7.88
C LEU A 99 5.12 7.40 9.24
N ALA A 100 6.45 7.22 9.27
CA ALA A 100 7.24 7.27 10.50
C ALA A 100 7.18 8.66 11.17
N ILE A 101 7.29 9.73 10.37
CA ILE A 101 7.16 11.11 10.86
C ILE A 101 5.75 11.35 11.41
N LEU A 102 4.71 10.94 10.68
CA LEU A 102 3.32 11.12 11.08
C LEU A 102 3.01 10.35 12.37
N LYS A 103 3.55 9.12 12.50
CA LYS A 103 3.44 8.33 13.72
C LYS A 103 4.04 9.08 14.92
N GLY A 104 5.29 9.54 14.80
CA GLY A 104 5.99 10.19 15.91
C GLY A 104 5.42 11.56 16.30
N THR A 105 4.84 12.31 15.34
CA THR A 105 4.35 13.68 15.58
C THR A 105 2.87 13.76 15.92
N VAL A 106 2.06 12.82 15.44
CA VAL A 106 0.59 12.86 15.59
C VAL A 106 0.10 11.68 16.42
N VAL A 107 0.48 10.45 16.06
CA VAL A 107 -0.12 9.25 16.66
C VAL A 107 0.35 9.03 18.10
N ASP A 108 1.66 9.12 18.34
CA ASP A 108 2.25 8.88 19.65
C ASP A 108 1.74 9.87 20.73
N PRO A 109 1.74 11.21 20.52
CA PRO A 109 1.23 12.14 21.54
C PRO A 109 -0.30 12.06 21.75
N LEU A 110 -1.07 11.66 20.74
CA LEU A 110 -2.51 11.44 20.87
C LEU A 110 -2.83 10.15 21.63
N SER A 111 -2.00 9.11 21.48
CA SER A 111 -2.17 7.83 22.17
C SER A 111 -1.93 7.92 23.68
N GLU A 112 -1.08 8.85 24.13
CA GLU A 112 -0.86 9.12 25.55
C GLU A 112 -2.06 9.82 26.21
N GLN A 113 -2.83 10.59 25.44
CA GLN A 113 -3.99 11.36 25.94
C GLN A 113 -5.31 10.60 25.82
N LEU A 114 -5.42 9.67 24.87
CA LEU A 114 -6.61 8.88 24.61
C LEU A 114 -6.30 7.39 24.79
N ALA A 115 -6.55 6.87 25.99
CA ALA A 115 -6.46 5.43 26.28
C ALA A 115 -7.36 4.56 25.36
N LEU A 116 -8.34 5.17 24.68
CA LEU A 116 -9.18 4.54 23.64
C LEU A 116 -8.43 4.21 22.34
N LEU A 117 -7.25 4.82 22.10
CA LEU A 117 -6.39 4.52 20.95
C LEU A 117 -5.36 3.42 21.21
N GLN A 118 -5.31 2.87 22.44
CA GLN A 118 -4.55 1.66 22.73
C GLN A 118 -5.26 0.45 22.09
N ALA A 119 -5.17 0.35 20.76
CA ALA A 119 -5.63 -0.81 20.03
C ALA A 119 -4.67 -1.98 20.35
N PRO A 120 -5.12 -3.05 21.03
CA PRO A 120 -4.25 -4.10 21.55
C PRO A 120 -3.70 -5.04 20.46
N ASN A 121 -3.98 -4.78 19.18
CA ASN A 121 -3.61 -5.66 18.08
C ASN A 121 -2.96 -4.89 16.92
N THR A 122 -1.89 -4.15 17.23
CA THR A 122 -1.10 -3.45 16.23
C THR A 122 0.10 -4.33 15.87
N ILE A 123 0.30 -4.53 14.58
CA ILE A 123 1.48 -5.22 14.05
C ILE A 123 2.72 -4.43 14.46
N ASP A 124 3.82 -5.12 14.82
CA ASP A 124 5.10 -4.47 15.08
C ASP A 124 5.46 -3.54 13.92
N PHE A 125 5.88 -2.31 14.24
CA PHE A 125 6.18 -1.28 13.23
C PHE A 125 7.22 -1.76 12.22
N GLY A 126 8.23 -2.53 12.65
CA GLY A 126 9.22 -3.12 11.77
C GLY A 126 8.61 -4.14 10.80
N LEU A 127 7.68 -4.97 11.27
CA LEU A 127 6.99 -5.93 10.42
C LEU A 127 6.02 -5.23 9.44
N LEU A 128 5.35 -4.16 9.88
CA LEU A 128 4.52 -3.32 9.01
C LEU A 128 5.34 -2.70 7.88
N VAL A 129 6.51 -2.13 8.20
CA VAL A 129 7.43 -1.57 7.20
C VAL A 129 7.89 -2.64 6.20
N ALA A 130 8.24 -3.83 6.68
CA ALA A 130 8.65 -4.94 5.82
C ALA A 130 7.54 -5.38 4.86
N VAL A 131 6.31 -5.51 5.36
CA VAL A 131 5.14 -5.86 4.54
C VAL A 131 4.84 -4.78 3.51
N LEU A 132 4.91 -3.49 3.89
CA LEU A 132 4.69 -2.38 2.96
C LEU A 132 5.76 -2.31 1.86
N LEU A 133 7.05 -2.46 2.21
CA LEU A 133 8.11 -2.51 1.20
C LEU A 133 7.92 -3.67 0.24
N PHE A 134 7.60 -4.85 0.77
CA PHE A 134 7.33 -6.02 -0.05
C PHE A 134 6.13 -5.79 -0.98
N ALA A 135 5.05 -5.19 -0.47
CA ALA A 135 3.87 -4.84 -1.27
C ALA A 135 4.20 -3.84 -2.38
N CYS A 136 4.97 -2.78 -2.09
CA CYS A 136 5.40 -1.81 -3.10
C CYS A 136 6.21 -2.48 -4.22
N VAL A 137 7.21 -3.29 -3.86
CA VAL A 137 8.05 -4.00 -4.83
C VAL A 137 7.21 -4.98 -5.65
N ALA A 138 6.33 -5.76 -5.00
CA ALA A 138 5.47 -6.72 -5.66
C ALA A 138 4.53 -6.04 -6.66
N VAL A 139 3.84 -4.97 -6.25
CA VAL A 139 2.92 -4.21 -7.11
C VAL A 139 3.66 -3.60 -8.30
N SER A 140 4.85 -3.02 -8.10
CA SER A 140 5.64 -2.43 -9.19
C SER A 140 6.24 -3.47 -10.14
N ALA A 141 6.71 -4.60 -9.63
CA ALA A 141 7.16 -5.73 -10.44
C ALA A 141 6.01 -6.32 -11.27
N MET A 142 4.84 -6.49 -10.67
CA MET A 142 3.64 -6.98 -11.36
C MET A 142 3.16 -5.96 -12.40
N GLY A 143 3.07 -4.69 -12.04
CA GLY A 143 2.61 -3.62 -12.94
C GLY A 143 3.50 -3.46 -14.18
N SER A 144 4.82 -3.46 -13.99
CA SER A 144 5.79 -3.42 -15.09
C SER A 144 5.77 -4.70 -15.95
N GLY A 145 5.74 -5.86 -15.31
CA GLY A 145 5.75 -7.16 -15.99
C GLY A 145 4.47 -7.45 -16.79
N ILE A 146 3.30 -7.15 -16.23
CA ILE A 146 1.99 -7.34 -16.90
C ILE A 146 1.90 -6.42 -18.12
N THR A 147 2.31 -5.15 -17.97
CA THR A 147 2.35 -4.19 -19.08
C THR A 147 3.22 -4.71 -20.22
N LEU A 148 4.43 -5.16 -19.93
CA LEU A 148 5.34 -5.72 -20.94
C LEU A 148 4.76 -6.93 -21.66
N ARG A 149 4.09 -7.84 -20.94
CA ARG A 149 3.42 -9.01 -21.54
C ARG A 149 2.27 -8.62 -22.46
N ARG A 150 1.53 -7.55 -22.12
CA ARG A 150 0.38 -7.10 -22.90
C ARG A 150 0.75 -6.27 -24.12
N PHE A 151 1.86 -5.53 -24.10
CA PHE A 151 2.25 -4.64 -25.19
C PHE A 151 3.27 -5.22 -26.18
N LEU A 152 4.06 -6.24 -25.83
CA LEU A 152 5.00 -6.91 -26.74
C LEU A 152 4.42 -8.16 -27.43
N ARG A 153 3.09 -8.25 -27.55
CA ARG A 153 2.40 -9.29 -28.34
C ARG A 153 1.88 -8.76 -29.68
N VAL A 154 2.62 -7.81 -30.26
CA VAL A 154 2.53 -7.35 -31.64
C VAL A 154 3.92 -7.44 -32.25
#